data_AF-A0A948TB19-F1
#
_entry.id   AF-A0A948TB19-F1
#
_cell.length_a   1.000
_cell.length_b   1.000
_cell.length_c   1.000
_cell.angle_alpha   90.00
_cell.angle_beta   90.00
_cell.angle_gamma   90.00
#
_symmetry.space_group_name_H-M   'P 1'
#
loop_
_entity.id
_entity.type
_entity.pdbx_description
1 polymer ?
#
loop_
_entity_poly.entity_id
_entity_poly.type
_entity_poly.pdbx_seq_one_letter_code
_entity_poly.pdbx_strand_id
1 'polypeptide(L)'
;MKKEDLIPIIAQRNPLLADAVGKMVGYIQDRWAAPYPSKEQTEAVNAYLRSVHADGNGTMSENNIAHRRIATQVITINAIRVLDHDQLDRLQDVLNHIAADREYHMPEHGYGMGR
;
A
#
# COMPACT_ATOMS: atom_id res chain seq x y z
N MET A 1 -15.50 12.68 2.05
CA MET A 1 -14.29 13.54 2.08
C MET A 1 -13.49 13.26 0.82
N LYS A 2 -12.72 14.21 0.26
CA LYS A 2 -11.85 13.93 -0.88
C LYS A 2 -10.43 13.60 -0.43
N LYS A 3 -9.66 12.89 -1.26
CA LYS A 3 -8.27 12.55 -0.97
C LYS A 3 -7.40 13.80 -0.82
N GLU A 4 -7.65 14.83 -1.65
CA GLU A 4 -6.86 16.08 -1.61
C GLU A 4 -6.96 16.81 -0.27
N ASP A 5 -8.07 16.64 0.46
CA ASP A 5 -8.23 17.19 1.82
C ASP A 5 -7.60 16.28 2.89
N LEU A 6 -7.60 14.96 2.67
CA LEU A 6 -7.17 13.97 3.66
C LEU A 6 -5.65 13.90 3.76
N ILE A 7 -4.95 13.86 2.63
CA ILE A 7 -3.50 13.63 2.61
C ILE A 7 -2.73 14.73 3.37
N PRO A 8 -3.04 16.04 3.23
CA PRO A 8 -2.37 17.08 4.00
C PRO A 8 -2.58 16.96 5.51
N ILE A 9 -3.73 16.44 5.96
CA ILE A 9 -4.02 16.22 7.39
C ILE A 9 -3.16 15.09 7.95
N ILE A 10 -3.01 13.99 7.20
CA ILE A 10 -2.15 12.86 7.60
C ILE A 10 -0.68 13.29 7.58
N ALA A 11 -0.26 14.04 6.56
CA ALA A 11 1.12 14.43 6.33
C ALA A 11 1.69 15.30 7.47
N GLN A 12 0.85 16.09 8.14
CA GLN A 12 1.24 16.85 9.34
C GLN A 12 1.76 15.98 10.48
N ARG A 13 1.35 14.71 10.55
CA ARG A 13 1.75 13.77 11.61
C ARG A 13 2.73 12.72 11.10
N ASN A 14 2.46 12.17 9.92
CA ASN A 14 3.28 11.13 9.34
C ASN A 14 3.27 11.25 7.80
N PRO A 15 4.31 11.84 7.19
CA PRO A 15 4.37 12.03 5.75
C PRO A 15 4.49 10.70 4.98
N LEU A 16 5.12 9.66 5.56
CA LEU A 16 5.22 8.35 4.92
C LEU A 16 3.86 7.64 4.89
N LEU A 17 3.08 7.74 5.97
CA LEU A 17 1.70 7.25 5.99
C LEU A 17 0.83 8.02 4.99
N ALA A 18 0.98 9.34 4.91
CA ALA A 18 0.24 10.16 3.96
C ALA A 18 0.54 9.77 2.51
N ASP A 19 1.81 9.53 2.20
CA ASP A 19 2.24 9.08 0.88
C ASP A 19 1.66 7.69 0.53
N ALA A 20 1.78 6.72 1.44
CA ALA A 20 1.20 5.39 1.27
C ALA A 20 -0.33 5.44 1.09
N VAL A 21 -1.05 6.17 1.94
CA VAL A 21 -2.52 6.34 1.83
C VAL A 21 -2.88 7.01 0.51
N GLY A 22 -2.18 8.08 0.12
CA GLY A 22 -2.47 8.82 -1.10
C GLY A 22 -2.29 7.98 -2.36
N LYS A 23 -1.18 7.25 -2.45
CA LYS A 23 -0.88 6.36 -3.57
C LYS A 23 -1.87 5.20 -3.66
N MET A 24 -2.17 4.55 -2.54
CA MET A 24 -3.10 3.41 -2.52
C MET A 24 -4.54 3.84 -2.81
N VAL A 25 -5.01 4.97 -2.25
CA VAL A 25 -6.32 5.52 -2.59
C VAL A 25 -6.39 5.88 -4.08
N GLY A 26 -5.33 6.51 -4.62
CA GLY A 26 -5.25 6.82 -6.05
C GLY A 26 -5.33 5.58 -6.94
N TYR A 27 -4.56 4.54 -6.60
CA TYR A 27 -4.55 3.25 -7.29
C TYR A 27 -5.93 2.57 -7.29
N ILE A 28 -6.58 2.50 -6.13
CA ILE A 28 -7.85 1.78 -5.97
C ILE A 28 -9.01 2.53 -6.65
N GLN A 29 -9.00 3.86 -6.64
CA GLN A 29 -10.03 4.67 -7.29
C GLN A 29 -9.92 4.67 -8.82
N ASP A 30 -8.74 4.35 -9.37
CA ASP A 30 -8.56 4.23 -10.80
C ASP A 30 -9.24 2.94 -11.32
N ARG A 31 -10.34 3.14 -12.04
CA ARG A 31 -11.16 2.07 -12.63
C ARG A 31 -10.41 1.27 -13.70
N TRP A 32 -9.32 1.83 -14.25
CA TRP A 32 -8.49 1.20 -15.28
C TRP A 32 -7.14 0.73 -14.73
N ALA A 33 -6.97 0.76 -13.41
CA ALA A 33 -5.76 0.31 -12.77
C ALA A 33 -5.44 -1.15 -13.15
N ALA A 34 -4.15 -1.42 -13.33
CA ALA A 34 -3.63 -2.78 -13.49
C ALA A 34 -4.05 -3.67 -12.30
N PRO A 35 -4.06 -5.02 -12.46
CA PRO A 35 -4.35 -5.94 -11.38
C PRO A 35 -3.34 -5.86 -10.23
N TYR A 36 -2.10 -5.42 -10.52
CA TYR A 36 -1.05 -5.21 -9.54
C TYR A 36 -0.75 -3.72 -9.35
N PRO A 37 -0.38 -3.28 -8.14
CA PRO A 37 0.14 -1.93 -7.93
C PRO A 37 1.46 -1.72 -8.68
N SER A 38 1.82 -0.46 -8.93
CA SER A 38 3.13 -0.11 -9.45
C SER A 38 4.22 -0.29 -8.38
N LYS A 39 5.47 -0.38 -8.83
CA LYS A 39 6.64 -0.42 -7.94
C LYS A 39 6.63 0.72 -6.93
N GLU A 40 6.37 1.94 -7.40
CA GLU A 40 6.33 3.14 -6.56
C GLU A 40 5.22 3.09 -5.49
N GLN A 41 4.06 2.54 -5.83
CA GLN A 41 2.95 2.36 -4.88
C GLN A 41 3.33 1.33 -3.80
N THR A 42 3.93 0.21 -4.19
CA THR A 42 4.40 -0.82 -3.26
C THR A 42 5.54 -0.32 -2.38
N GLU A 43 6.49 0.43 -2.93
CA GLU A 43 7.59 1.05 -2.19
C GLU A 43 7.10 2.06 -1.15
N ALA A 44 6.09 2.87 -1.47
CA ALA A 44 5.50 3.79 -0.50
C ALA A 44 4.89 3.07 0.71
N VAL A 45 4.17 1.97 0.48
CA VAL A 45 3.64 1.12 1.55
C VAL A 45 4.79 0.53 2.37
N ASN A 46 5.81 -0.04 1.72
CA ASN A 46 6.98 -0.59 2.40
C ASN A 46 7.75 0.44 3.23
N ALA A 47 7.92 1.66 2.71
CA ALA A 47 8.57 2.75 3.43
C ALA A 47 7.82 3.11 4.72
N TYR A 48 6.49 3.18 4.65
CA TYR A 48 5.67 3.36 5.85
C TYR A 48 5.83 2.19 6.84
N LEU A 49 5.69 0.93 6.38
CA LEU A 49 5.80 -0.26 7.23
C LEU A 49 7.15 -0.34 7.95
N ARG A 50 8.23 0.00 7.24
CA ARG A 50 9.59 0.07 7.81
C ARG A 50 9.72 1.16 8.87
N SER A 51 9.11 2.32 8.64
CA SER A 51 9.16 3.45 9.59
C SER A 51 8.49 3.15 10.93
N VAL A 52 7.51 2.24 10.95
CA VAL A 52 6.83 1.78 12.16
C VAL A 52 7.38 0.46 12.70
N HIS A 53 8.57 0.05 12.22
CA HIS A 53 9.26 -1.17 12.63
C HIS A 53 8.45 -2.46 12.44
N ALA A 54 7.51 -2.49 11.48
CA ALA A 54 6.70 -3.68 11.22
C ALA A 54 7.52 -4.87 10.68
N ASP A 55 8.69 -4.61 10.10
CA ASP A 55 9.61 -5.62 9.56
C ASP A 55 10.37 -6.41 10.63
N GLY A 56 10.36 -5.97 11.89
CA GLY A 56 11.08 -6.63 12.98
C GLY A 56 12.58 -6.77 12.67
N ASN A 57 13.05 -8.03 12.57
CA ASN A 57 14.44 -8.36 12.22
C ASN A 57 14.73 -8.36 10.71
N GLY A 58 13.78 -7.92 9.88
CA GLY A 58 13.93 -7.80 8.43
C GLY A 58 13.62 -9.07 7.65
N THR A 59 13.45 -10.23 8.30
CA THR A 59 13.04 -11.47 7.61
C THR A 59 11.54 -11.45 7.31
N MET A 60 11.10 -12.24 6.33
CA MET A 60 9.67 -12.41 6.03
C MET A 60 9.09 -13.64 6.75
N SER A 61 9.30 -13.69 8.07
CA SER A 61 8.69 -14.72 8.94
C SER A 61 7.19 -14.48 9.11
N GLU A 62 6.42 -15.52 9.44
CA GLU A 62 4.97 -15.39 9.68
C GLU A 62 4.63 -14.31 10.71
N ASN A 63 5.44 -14.20 11.77
CA ASN A 63 5.25 -13.17 12.79
C ASN A 63 5.47 -11.75 12.23
N ASN A 64 6.50 -11.55 11.41
CA ASN A 64 6.74 -10.25 10.77
C ASN A 64 5.67 -9.93 9.71
N ILE A 65 5.20 -10.93 8.96
CA ILE A 65 4.07 -10.76 8.03
C ILE A 65 2.81 -10.35 8.80
N ALA A 66 2.53 -10.97 9.94
CA ALA A 66 1.40 -10.59 10.80
C ALA A 66 1.52 -9.15 11.30
N HIS A 67 2.70 -8.74 11.77
CA HIS A 67 2.97 -7.35 12.15
C HIS A 67 2.79 -6.37 10.99
N ARG A 68 3.28 -6.72 9.79
CA ARG A 68 3.08 -5.93 8.57
C ARG A 68 1.61 -5.80 8.22
N ARG A 69 0.83 -6.88 8.27
CA ARG A 69 -0.63 -6.87 8.03
C ARG A 69 -1.35 -5.96 9.02
N ILE A 70 -0.99 -6.01 10.29
CA ILE A 70 -1.55 -5.12 11.32
C ILE A 70 -1.20 -3.65 11.01
N ALA A 71 0.06 -3.37 10.66
CA ALA A 71 0.47 -2.01 10.30
C ALA A 71 -0.23 -1.50 9.04
N THR A 72 -0.47 -2.35 8.02
CA THR A 72 -1.25 -1.94 6.84
C THR A 72 -2.70 -1.59 7.16
N GLN A 73 -3.29 -2.08 8.25
CA GLN A 73 -4.63 -1.66 8.67
C GLN A 73 -4.72 -0.16 8.96
N VAL A 74 -3.61 0.48 9.37
CA VAL A 74 -3.57 1.94 9.56
C VAL A 74 -3.80 2.67 8.24
N ILE A 75 -3.30 2.13 7.13
CA ILE A 75 -3.56 2.66 5.78
C ILE A 75 -5.05 2.50 5.46
N THR A 76 -5.62 1.31 5.65
CA THR A 76 -7.05 1.01 5.42
C THR A 76 -7.95 1.95 6.23
N ILE A 77 -7.69 2.12 7.53
CA ILE A 77 -8.49 2.98 8.42
C ILE A 77 -8.53 4.42 7.93
N ASN A 78 -7.40 4.96 7.47
CA ASN A 78 -7.37 6.32 6.90
C ASN A 78 -8.15 6.39 5.57
N ALA A 79 -8.08 5.34 4.76
CA ALA A 79 -8.76 5.28 3.46
C ALA A 79 -10.29 5.16 3.55
N ILE A 80 -10.86 4.69 4.68
CA ILE A 80 -12.33 4.61 4.92
C ILE A 80 -13.04 5.94 4.66
N ARG A 81 -12.35 7.07 4.88
CA ARG A 81 -12.94 8.41 4.70
C ARG A 81 -13.21 8.77 3.24
N VAL A 82 -12.64 8.01 2.30
CA VAL A 82 -12.58 8.34 0.87
C VAL A 82 -13.05 7.18 -0.03
N LEU A 83 -12.81 5.93 0.37
CA LEU A 83 -13.15 4.74 -0.42
C LEU A 83 -14.51 4.15 -0.03
N ASP A 84 -15.22 3.58 -1.00
CA ASP A 84 -16.43 2.79 -0.74
C ASP A 84 -16.10 1.33 -0.32
N HIS A 85 -17.12 0.53 -0.03
CA HIS A 85 -16.95 -0.82 0.52
C HIS A 85 -16.16 -1.76 -0.40
N ASP A 86 -16.44 -1.76 -1.70
CA ASP A 86 -15.78 -2.64 -2.68
C ASP A 86 -14.32 -2.21 -2.87
N GLN A 87 -14.09 -0.90 -2.91
CA GLN A 87 -12.75 -0.31 -2.93
C GLN A 87 -11.94 -0.66 -1.68
N LEU A 88 -12.56 -0.66 -0.49
CA LEU A 88 -11.89 -1.05 0.75
C LEU A 88 -11.56 -2.54 0.79
N ASP A 89 -12.39 -3.41 0.20
CA ASP A 89 -12.09 -4.83 0.08
C ASP A 89 -10.86 -5.05 -0.81
N ARG A 90 -10.86 -4.44 -2.01
CA ARG A 90 -9.71 -4.46 -2.93
C ARG A 90 -8.44 -3.88 -2.30
N LEU A 91 -8.56 -2.79 -1.53
CA LEU A 91 -7.42 -2.18 -0.84
C LEU A 91 -6.81 -3.17 0.17
N GLN A 92 -7.64 -3.83 0.96
CA GLN A 92 -7.18 -4.78 1.97
C GLN A 92 -6.49 -5.98 1.35
N ASP A 93 -7.02 -6.52 0.25
CA ASP A 93 -6.40 -7.62 -0.50
C ASP A 93 -4.98 -7.25 -0.97
N VAL A 94 -4.85 -6.10 -1.63
CA VAL A 94 -3.55 -5.62 -2.13
C VAL A 94 -2.56 -5.37 -1.00
N LEU A 95 -3.00 -4.75 0.10
CA LEU A 95 -2.15 -4.51 1.27
C LEU A 95 -1.72 -5.81 1.94
N ASN A 96 -2.59 -6.83 2.00
CA ASN A 96 -2.26 -8.15 2.53
C ASN A 96 -1.18 -8.85 1.69
N HIS A 97 -1.23 -8.67 0.37
CA HIS A 97 -0.19 -9.16 -0.53
C HIS A 97 1.14 -8.41 -0.34
N ILE A 98 1.14 -7.07 -0.26
CA ILE A 98 2.37 -6.28 0.02
C ILE A 98 2.95 -6.62 1.40
N ALA A 99 2.10 -6.89 2.39
CA ALA A 99 2.55 -7.29 3.71
C ALA A 99 3.28 -8.65 3.68
N ALA A 100 2.83 -9.58 2.83
CA ALA A 100 3.45 -10.90 2.65
C ALA A 100 4.64 -10.90 1.70
N ASP A 101 4.66 -10.00 0.72
CA ASP A 101 5.70 -9.87 -0.30
C ASP A 101 6.05 -8.40 -0.55
N ARG A 102 7.28 -8.00 -0.20
CA ARG A 102 7.78 -6.63 -0.40
C ARG A 102 7.87 -6.25 -1.86
N GLU A 103 7.96 -7.23 -2.76
CA GLU A 103 8.08 -7.05 -4.20
C GLU A 103 6.75 -7.28 -4.91
N TYR A 104 5.61 -7.26 -4.20
CA TYR A 104 4.29 -7.34 -4.81
C TYR A 104 3.95 -6.09 -5.64
N HIS A 105 4.42 -6.05 -6.88
CA HIS A 105 4.15 -5.01 -7.86
C HIS A 105 4.19 -5.59 -9.27
N MET A 106 3.65 -4.86 -10.24
CA MET A 106 3.75 -5.25 -11.65
C MET A 106 5.24 -5.36 -12.05
N PRO A 107 5.69 -6.49 -12.62
CA PRO A 107 7.07 -6.62 -13.05
C PRO A 107 7.37 -5.56 -14.12
N GLU A 108 8.49 -4.84 -13.95
CA GLU A 108 8.99 -3.94 -14.98
C GLU A 108 9.16 -4.77 -16.25
N HIS A 109 8.49 -4.37 -17.34
CA HIS A 109 8.44 -5.16 -18.58
C HIS A 109 9.87 -5.43 -19.08
N GLY A 110 10.41 -6.59 -18.73
CA GLY A 110 11.46 -7.24 -19.48
C GLY A 110 10.83 -7.68 -20.79
N TYR A 111 10.80 -6.78 -21.77
CA TYR A 111 10.61 -7.14 -23.17
C TYR A 111 11.77 -8.05 -23.58
N GLY A 112 11.61 -9.35 -23.32
CA GLY A 112 12.24 -10.43 -24.06
C GLY A 112 11.27 -10.91 -25.14
N MET A 113 10.88 -10.01 -26.05
CA MET A 113 10.40 -10.44 -27.37
C MET A 113 11.65 -10.87 -28.16
N GLY A 114 11.90 -12.18 -28.23
CA GLY A 114 12.91 -12.81 -29.08
C GLY A 114 13.33 -14.15 -28.48
N ARG A 115 12.95 -15.31 -29.03
CA ARG A 115 12.47 -15.69 -30.37
C ARG A 115 11.45 -16.81 -30.26
#